data_AF-W0N1S2-F1
#
_entry.id   AF-W0N1S2-F1
#
_cell.length_a   1.000
_cell.length_b   1.000
_cell.length_c   1.000
_cell.angle_alpha   90.00
_cell.angle_beta   90.00
_cell.angle_gamma   90.00
#
_symmetry.space_group_name_H-M   'P 1'
#
loop_
_entity.id
_entity.type
_entity.pdbx_description
1 polymer ?
#
loop_
_entity_poly.entity_id
_entity_poly.type
_entity_poly.pdbx_seq_one_letter_code
_entity_poly.pdbx_strand_id
1 'polypeptide(L)'
;MEDEVFSIWTSHEAFYIQSMLFNTNSALQSCSIAEEIIQNISVGEIDPQEQKDLLLDCLQNVVNQSGAISRYFSPSRDGVKGTDKKTTHRDRGQYLSRVFGVKDDSPLMNRALRNSIEHFDERLDLYIQEGIVGYIFPSLILPEPQDSDLPHHIFRAYYWKEGIFQVLGERYEIQPIVDEVARVHDLLVKFDRNGGVFRS
;
A
#
# COMPACT_ATOMS: atom_id res chain seq x y z
N MET A 1 -38.99 -11.52 1.39
CA MET A 1 -37.79 -11.52 2.25
C MET A 1 -36.89 -10.47 1.65
N GLU A 2 -36.77 -9.32 2.29
CA GLU A 2 -35.69 -8.39 1.96
C GLU A 2 -34.38 -9.13 2.27
N ASP A 3 -33.50 -9.26 1.29
CA ASP A 3 -32.18 -9.85 1.51
C ASP A 3 -31.49 -9.05 2.62
N GLU A 4 -31.22 -9.69 3.74
CA GLU A 4 -30.58 -9.07 4.89
C GLU A 4 -29.21 -8.54 4.45
N VAL A 5 -29.06 -7.21 4.40
CA VAL A 5 -27.82 -6.58 3.96
C VAL A 5 -26.73 -6.93 4.97
N PHE A 6 -25.68 -7.63 4.51
CA PHE A 6 -24.55 -8.02 5.37
C PHE A 6 -24.03 -6.84 6.19
N SER A 7 -23.83 -7.08 7.50
CA SER A 7 -23.20 -6.14 8.43
C SER A 7 -22.26 -6.89 9.38
N ILE A 8 -21.22 -6.21 9.85
CA ILE A 8 -20.38 -6.71 10.94
C ILE A 8 -21.13 -6.50 12.26
N TRP A 9 -21.12 -7.48 13.16
CA TRP A 9 -21.73 -7.32 14.48
C TRP A 9 -21.05 -6.16 15.22
N THR A 10 -21.84 -5.25 15.82
CA THR A 10 -21.35 -3.95 16.33
C THR A 10 -20.12 -4.07 17.25
N SER A 11 -20.12 -5.02 18.18
CA SER A 11 -18.97 -5.24 19.08
C SER A 11 -17.72 -5.77 18.38
N HIS A 12 -17.85 -6.37 17.20
CA HIS A 12 -16.73 -6.84 16.38
C HIS A 12 -16.13 -5.73 15.51
N GLU A 13 -16.83 -4.61 15.28
CA GLU A 13 -16.32 -3.49 14.47
C GLU A 13 -15.02 -2.91 15.05
N ALA A 14 -14.91 -2.86 16.38
CA ALA A 14 -13.71 -2.42 17.09
C ALA A 14 -12.45 -3.20 16.68
N PHE A 15 -12.55 -4.50 16.42
CA PHE A 15 -11.40 -5.31 15.97
C PHE A 15 -10.94 -4.91 14.58
N TYR A 16 -11.86 -4.60 13.68
CA TYR A 16 -11.53 -4.12 12.34
C TYR A 16 -10.91 -2.72 12.40
N ILE A 17 -11.48 -1.83 13.22
CA ILE A 17 -10.95 -0.48 13.42
C ILE A 17 -9.51 -0.53 13.94
N GLN A 18 -9.27 -1.26 15.02
CA GLN A 18 -7.95 -1.37 15.63
C GLN A 18 -6.93 -2.02 14.68
N SER A 19 -7.34 -3.05 13.94
CA SER A 19 -6.46 -3.69 12.95
C SER A 19 -6.09 -2.74 11.81
N MET A 20 -7.04 -1.95 11.30
CA MET A 20 -6.77 -0.99 10.23
C MET A 20 -6.00 0.25 10.75
N LEU A 21 -6.22 0.67 12.01
CA LEU A 21 -5.45 1.72 12.67
C LEU A 21 -3.98 1.33 12.78
N PHE A 22 -3.68 0.09 13.14
CA PHE A 22 -2.30 -0.40 13.17
C PHE A 22 -1.60 -0.20 11.81
N ASN A 23 -2.23 -0.63 10.71
CA ASN A 23 -1.65 -0.50 9.38
C ASN A 23 -1.51 0.98 8.95
N THR A 24 -2.56 1.79 9.15
CA THR A 24 -2.53 3.21 8.77
C THR A 24 -1.52 4.01 9.60
N ASN A 25 -1.40 3.77 10.90
CA ASN A 25 -0.38 4.39 11.75
C ASN A 25 1.03 4.06 11.26
N SER A 26 1.29 2.78 10.97
CA SER A 26 2.60 2.36 10.46
C SER A 26 2.93 3.01 9.11
N ALA A 27 1.96 3.09 8.20
CA ALA A 27 2.13 3.76 6.92
C ALA A 27 2.44 5.26 7.10
N LEU A 28 1.64 5.97 7.91
CA LEU A 28 1.79 7.41 8.11
C LEU A 28 3.09 7.77 8.85
N GLN A 29 3.53 6.96 9.80
CA GLN A 29 4.84 7.14 10.44
C GLN A 29 5.99 7.02 9.43
N SER A 30 5.94 6.01 8.54
CA SER A 30 6.90 5.90 7.45
C SER A 30 6.81 7.07 6.46
N CYS A 31 5.61 7.58 6.19
CA CYS A 31 5.43 8.77 5.34
C CYS A 31 6.13 9.99 5.94
N SER A 32 5.98 10.26 7.24
CA SER A 32 6.62 11.40 7.89
C SER A 32 8.14 11.33 7.82
N ILE A 33 8.73 10.15 8.01
CA ILE A 33 10.19 9.95 7.87
C ILE A 33 10.61 10.17 6.41
N ALA A 34 9.89 9.57 5.46
CA ALA A 34 10.19 9.74 4.04
C ALA A 34 10.09 11.20 3.59
N GLU A 35 9.07 11.93 4.05
CA GLU A 35 8.87 13.35 3.75
C GLU A 35 10.06 14.19 4.20
N GLU A 36 10.54 13.99 5.44
CA GLU A 36 11.71 14.70 5.96
C GLU A 36 12.95 14.46 5.08
N ILE A 37 13.22 13.20 4.70
CA ILE A 37 14.35 12.85 3.84
C ILE A 37 14.21 13.49 2.45
N ILE A 38 13.02 13.42 1.85
CA ILE A 38 12.74 14.00 0.53
C ILE A 38 12.90 15.53 0.56
N GLN A 39 12.46 16.18 1.63
CA GLN A 39 12.64 17.63 1.81
C GLN A 39 14.13 17.98 1.87
N ASN A 40 14.92 17.28 2.69
CA ASN A 40 16.36 17.51 2.82
C ASN A 40 17.10 17.28 1.49
N ILE A 41 16.70 16.26 0.70
CA ILE A 41 17.21 16.04 -0.66
C ILE A 41 16.85 17.22 -1.57
N SER A 42 15.59 17.68 -1.52
CA SER A 42 15.07 18.71 -2.42
C SER A 42 15.73 20.08 -2.18
N VAL A 43 16.12 20.39 -0.94
CA VAL A 43 16.87 21.62 -0.61
C VAL A 43 18.39 21.45 -0.73
N GLY A 44 18.88 20.25 -1.07
CA GLY A 44 20.29 19.96 -1.22
C GLY A 44 21.07 19.87 0.09
N GLU A 45 20.40 19.63 1.21
CA GLU A 45 21.03 19.43 2.52
C GLU A 45 21.74 18.08 2.63
N ILE A 46 21.21 17.05 1.96
CA ILE A 46 21.81 15.70 1.91
C ILE A 46 21.92 15.19 0.47
N ASP A 47 22.90 14.32 0.22
CA ASP A 47 22.97 13.61 -1.06
C ASP A 47 21.82 12.59 -1.17
N PRO A 48 21.15 12.46 -2.34
CA PRO A 48 20.05 11.51 -2.51
C PRO A 48 20.41 10.06 -2.20
N GLN A 49 21.69 9.67 -2.30
CA GLN A 49 22.14 8.31 -1.98
C GLN A 49 22.45 8.10 -0.50
N GLU A 50 22.60 9.15 0.30
CA GLU A 50 23.07 9.07 1.69
C GLU A 50 22.10 8.29 2.59
N GLN A 51 20.79 8.54 2.45
CA GLN A 51 19.73 7.88 3.23
C GLN A 51 18.80 7.03 2.35
N LYS A 52 19.29 6.58 1.19
CA LYS A 52 18.47 5.87 0.20
C LYS A 52 17.76 4.65 0.76
N ASP A 53 18.43 3.85 1.58
CA ASP A 53 17.86 2.59 2.05
C ASP A 53 16.74 2.86 3.06
N LEU A 54 16.94 3.84 3.97
CA LEU A 54 15.89 4.28 4.90
C LEU A 54 14.67 4.85 4.17
N LEU A 55 14.90 5.71 3.17
CA LEU A 55 13.81 6.26 2.35
C LEU A 55 13.05 5.15 1.63
N LEU A 56 13.75 4.26 0.92
CA LEU A 56 13.11 3.17 0.20
C LEU A 56 12.40 2.20 1.15
N ASP A 57 12.92 1.97 2.36
CA ASP A 57 12.30 1.09 3.36
C ASP A 57 10.99 1.72 3.88
N CYS A 58 10.98 3.03 4.10
CA CYS A 58 9.76 3.77 4.44
C CYS A 58 8.73 3.67 3.31
N LEU A 59 9.12 3.94 2.06
CA LEU A 59 8.22 3.87 0.91
C LEU A 59 7.68 2.45 0.68
N GLN A 60 8.53 1.44 0.82
CA GLN A 60 8.09 0.05 0.73
C GLN A 60 7.13 -0.31 1.87
N ASN A 61 7.36 0.18 3.09
CA ASN A 61 6.41 -0.01 4.18
C ASN A 61 5.07 0.67 3.88
N VAL A 62 5.05 1.89 3.32
CA VAL A 62 3.80 2.55 2.88
C VAL A 62 3.04 1.67 1.90
N VAL A 63 3.70 1.16 0.87
CA VAL A 63 3.11 0.24 -0.11
C VAL A 63 2.58 -1.03 0.57
N ASN A 64 3.36 -1.63 1.47
CA ASN A 64 3.00 -2.85 2.19
C ASN A 64 1.76 -2.66 3.08
N GLN A 65 1.73 -1.61 3.89
CA GLN A 65 0.59 -1.33 4.76
C GLN A 65 -0.65 -0.95 3.94
N SER A 66 -0.46 -0.23 2.83
CA SER A 66 -1.56 0.15 1.94
C SER A 66 -2.21 -1.07 1.29
N GLY A 67 -1.43 -2.05 0.81
CA GLY A 67 -2.02 -3.28 0.29
C GLY A 67 -2.58 -4.21 1.38
N ALA A 68 -2.09 -4.14 2.62
CA ALA A 68 -2.74 -4.79 3.76
C ALA A 68 -4.14 -4.17 4.05
N ILE A 69 -4.24 -2.84 4.00
CA ILE A 69 -5.51 -2.10 4.11
C ILE A 69 -6.43 -2.43 2.93
N SER A 70 -5.91 -2.45 1.70
CA SER A 70 -6.64 -2.80 0.47
C SER A 70 -7.44 -4.09 0.61
N ARG A 71 -6.83 -5.12 1.22
CA ARG A 71 -7.47 -6.43 1.44
C ARG A 71 -8.70 -6.37 2.34
N TYR A 72 -8.90 -5.32 3.13
CA TYR A 72 -10.13 -5.14 3.89
C TYR A 72 -11.32 -4.84 2.99
N PHE A 73 -11.09 -4.09 1.92
CA PHE A 73 -12.10 -3.67 0.96
C PHE A 73 -12.20 -4.65 -0.23
N SER A 74 -11.07 -5.19 -0.69
CA SER A 74 -10.95 -6.08 -1.84
C SER A 74 -10.15 -7.35 -1.50
N PRO A 75 -10.76 -8.30 -0.77
CA PRO A 75 -10.08 -9.54 -0.37
C PRO A 75 -9.71 -10.41 -1.57
N SER A 76 -8.59 -11.14 -1.45
CA SER A 76 -8.16 -12.13 -2.45
C SER A 76 -9.20 -13.26 -2.56
N ARG A 77 -9.37 -13.78 -3.78
CA ARG A 77 -10.36 -14.84 -4.10
C ARG A 77 -9.89 -16.23 -3.66
N ASP A 78 -8.59 -16.39 -3.38
CA ASP A 78 -7.94 -17.69 -3.35
C ASP A 78 -7.71 -18.24 -1.93
N GLY A 79 -7.94 -17.42 -0.89
CA GLY A 79 -7.60 -17.79 0.49
C GLY A 79 -8.49 -18.83 1.16
N VAL A 80 -9.66 -19.21 0.60
CA VAL A 80 -10.55 -20.16 1.27
C VAL A 80 -11.22 -21.16 0.31
N LYS A 81 -10.71 -22.39 0.30
CA LYS A 81 -11.39 -23.55 -0.30
C LYS A 81 -12.52 -23.99 0.63
N GLY A 82 -13.74 -23.52 0.34
CA GLY A 82 -14.98 -23.90 1.02
C GLY A 82 -16.11 -22.96 0.58
N THR A 83 -17.23 -23.52 0.13
CA THR A 83 -18.30 -22.79 -0.58
C THR A 83 -18.96 -21.68 0.23
N ASP A 84 -18.90 -21.73 1.57
CA ASP A 84 -19.61 -20.79 2.45
C ASP A 84 -18.75 -19.61 2.96
N LYS A 85 -17.42 -19.72 2.92
CA LYS A 85 -16.51 -18.66 3.43
C LYS A 85 -16.12 -17.63 2.37
N LYS A 86 -16.20 -18.01 1.08
CA LYS A 86 -15.90 -17.12 -0.05
C LYS A 86 -16.89 -15.94 -0.13
N THR A 87 -18.14 -16.14 0.25
CA THR A 87 -19.17 -15.09 0.32
C THR A 87 -18.89 -14.14 1.48
N THR A 88 -18.57 -14.66 2.68
CA THR A 88 -18.32 -13.84 3.88
C THR A 88 -17.24 -12.77 3.69
N HIS A 89 -16.11 -13.10 3.05
CA HIS A 89 -15.05 -12.12 2.84
C HIS A 89 -15.46 -11.04 1.84
N ARG A 90 -16.11 -11.43 0.74
CA ARG A 90 -16.59 -10.52 -0.29
C ARG A 90 -17.64 -9.56 0.27
N ASP A 91 -18.62 -10.09 1.00
CA ASP A 91 -19.72 -9.31 1.56
C ASP A 91 -19.20 -8.34 2.64
N ARG A 92 -18.21 -8.77 3.44
CA ARG A 92 -17.44 -7.89 4.33
C ARG A 92 -16.68 -6.80 3.58
N GLY A 93 -16.01 -7.13 2.47
CA GLY A 93 -15.31 -6.14 1.64
C GLY A 93 -16.25 -5.09 1.09
N GLN A 94 -17.43 -5.49 0.61
CA GLN A 94 -18.48 -4.58 0.14
C GLN A 94 -19.06 -3.73 1.27
N TYR A 95 -19.29 -4.30 2.46
CA TYR A 95 -19.71 -3.54 3.64
C TYR A 95 -18.70 -2.47 4.02
N LEU A 96 -17.43 -2.84 4.18
CA LEU A 96 -16.37 -1.90 4.55
C LEU A 96 -16.15 -0.84 3.46
N SER A 97 -16.20 -1.20 2.18
CA SER A 97 -16.07 -0.22 1.10
C SER A 97 -17.18 0.84 1.16
N ARG A 98 -18.41 0.45 1.49
CA ARG A 98 -19.52 1.39 1.71
C ARG A 98 -19.31 2.27 2.93
N VAL A 99 -18.91 1.69 4.07
CA VAL A 99 -18.64 2.43 5.32
C VAL A 99 -17.56 3.49 5.12
N PHE A 100 -16.47 3.13 4.42
CA PHE A 100 -15.33 4.01 4.21
C PHE A 100 -15.41 4.85 2.93
N GLY A 101 -16.46 4.67 2.11
CA GLY A 101 -16.60 5.33 0.81
C GLY A 101 -15.47 5.02 -0.18
N VAL A 102 -14.84 3.85 -0.07
CA VAL A 102 -13.77 3.42 -0.97
C VAL A 102 -14.40 2.89 -2.26
N LYS A 103 -14.04 3.51 -3.38
CA LYS A 103 -14.54 3.18 -4.72
C LYS A 103 -13.57 2.29 -5.48
N ASP A 104 -14.05 1.69 -6.58
CA ASP A 104 -13.24 0.81 -7.44
C ASP A 104 -12.04 1.52 -8.10
N ASP A 105 -12.09 2.85 -8.25
CA ASP A 105 -11.02 3.70 -8.77
C ASP A 105 -10.07 4.24 -7.69
N SER A 106 -10.27 3.85 -6.42
CA SER A 106 -9.37 4.24 -5.33
C SER A 106 -7.97 3.67 -5.55
N PRO A 107 -6.89 4.42 -5.21
CA PRO A 107 -5.53 3.90 -5.21
C PRO A 107 -5.35 2.63 -4.36
N LEU A 108 -6.16 2.47 -3.31
CA LEU A 108 -6.18 1.26 -2.48
C LEU A 108 -6.85 0.07 -3.18
N MET A 109 -7.57 0.24 -4.30
CA MET A 109 -8.11 -0.87 -5.09
C MET A 109 -7.14 -1.38 -6.16
N ASN A 110 -5.93 -0.82 -6.23
CA ASN A 110 -4.91 -1.24 -7.20
C ASN A 110 -4.50 -2.70 -6.95
N ARG A 111 -4.72 -3.56 -7.95
CA ARG A 111 -4.37 -4.99 -7.86
C ARG A 111 -2.86 -5.23 -7.81
N ALA A 112 -2.07 -4.43 -8.52
CA ALA A 112 -0.62 -4.54 -8.49
C ALA A 112 -0.08 -4.31 -7.08
N LEU A 113 -0.60 -3.30 -6.37
CA LEU A 113 -0.27 -2.98 -4.97
C LEU A 113 -0.55 -4.14 -4.01
N ARG A 114 -1.66 -4.84 -4.18
CA ARG A 114 -1.97 -6.02 -3.35
C ARG A 114 -1.07 -7.20 -3.71
N ASN A 115 -0.94 -7.48 -5.01
CA ASN A 115 -0.18 -8.61 -5.51
C ASN A 115 1.32 -8.47 -5.19
N SER A 116 1.85 -7.24 -5.15
CA SER A 116 3.25 -6.98 -4.79
C SER A 116 3.59 -7.40 -3.37
N ILE A 117 2.60 -7.49 -2.47
CA ILE A 117 2.80 -7.93 -1.08
C ILE A 117 2.53 -9.43 -0.95
N GLU A 118 1.45 -9.92 -1.54
CA GLU A 118 1.01 -11.32 -1.38
C GLU A 118 2.00 -12.31 -2.02
N HIS A 119 2.67 -11.89 -3.09
CA HIS A 119 3.55 -12.73 -3.90
C HIS A 119 4.92 -12.09 -4.08
N PHE A 120 5.43 -11.35 -3.08
CA PHE A 120 6.71 -10.64 -3.22
C PHE A 120 7.87 -11.58 -3.56
N ASP A 121 7.96 -12.72 -2.86
CA ASP A 121 8.97 -13.76 -3.07
C ASP A 121 8.82 -14.43 -4.44
N GLU A 122 7.61 -14.82 -4.84
CA GLU A 122 7.37 -15.40 -6.17
C GLU A 122 7.69 -14.40 -7.30
N ARG A 123 7.39 -13.12 -7.10
CA ARG A 123 7.74 -12.05 -8.06
C ARG A 123 9.24 -11.80 -8.12
N LEU A 124 9.95 -11.94 -7.00
CA LEU A 124 11.41 -11.86 -6.96
C LEU A 124 12.02 -13.01 -7.77
N ASP A 125 11.51 -14.23 -7.61
CA ASP A 125 11.96 -15.40 -8.38
C ASP A 125 11.78 -15.17 -9.88
N LEU A 126 10.60 -14.70 -10.30
CA LEU A 126 10.31 -14.36 -11.70
C LEU A 126 11.25 -13.26 -12.23
N TYR A 127 11.45 -12.19 -11.44
CA TYR A 127 12.33 -11.08 -11.80
C TYR A 127 13.78 -11.53 -12.02
N ILE A 128 14.25 -12.51 -11.25
CA ILE A 128 15.60 -13.07 -11.41
C ILE A 128 15.67 -14.05 -12.59
N GLN A 129 14.60 -14.83 -12.81
CA GLN A 129 14.55 -15.88 -13.83
C GLN A 129 14.63 -15.34 -15.27
N GLU A 130 14.19 -14.10 -15.51
CA GLU A 130 14.21 -13.46 -16.84
C GLU A 130 15.62 -13.20 -17.40
N GLY A 131 16.67 -13.43 -16.59
CA GLY A 131 18.06 -13.27 -17.02
C GLY A 131 18.49 -11.81 -16.90
N ILE A 132 19.09 -11.49 -15.76
CA ILE A 132 19.57 -10.14 -15.48
C ILE A 132 20.88 -9.92 -16.26
N VAL A 133 20.85 -9.08 -17.30
CA VAL A 133 22.01 -8.70 -18.12
C VAL A 133 22.19 -7.19 -18.10
N GLY A 134 23.43 -6.69 -18.12
CA GLY A 134 23.71 -5.26 -18.01
C GLY A 134 23.98 -4.81 -16.57
N TYR A 135 23.63 -3.57 -16.22
CA TYR A 135 23.91 -3.01 -14.89
C TYR A 135 22.79 -3.36 -13.90
N ILE A 136 23.21 -3.85 -12.73
CA ILE A 136 22.33 -4.23 -11.64
C ILE A 136 22.48 -3.22 -10.51
N PHE A 137 21.37 -2.57 -10.16
CA PHE A 137 21.31 -1.61 -9.08
C PHE A 137 20.35 -2.12 -8.00
N PRO A 138 20.86 -2.50 -6.81
CA PRO A 138 20.01 -2.95 -5.71
C PRO A 138 19.06 -1.86 -5.21
N SER A 139 19.56 -0.62 -5.08
CA SER A 139 18.79 0.53 -4.61
C SER A 139 19.33 1.83 -5.20
N LEU A 140 18.43 2.70 -5.68
CA LEU A 140 18.76 4.04 -6.19
C LEU A 140 17.71 5.08 -5.83
N ILE A 141 18.15 6.30 -5.57
CA ILE A 141 17.29 7.49 -5.59
C ILE A 141 17.67 8.32 -6.82
N LEU A 142 16.72 8.67 -7.66
CA LEU A 142 16.97 9.45 -8.87
C LEU A 142 15.99 10.62 -8.94
N PRO A 143 16.33 11.72 -9.64
CA PRO A 143 15.38 12.80 -9.86
C PRO A 143 14.20 12.35 -10.71
N GLU A 144 14.44 11.60 -11.78
CA GLU A 144 13.45 11.15 -12.75
C GLU A 144 13.83 9.77 -13.33
N PRO A 145 12.88 9.01 -13.89
CA PRO A 145 13.18 7.77 -14.60
C PRO A 145 14.09 8.04 -15.79
N GLN A 146 15.22 7.34 -15.87
CA GLN A 146 16.11 7.44 -17.01
C GLN A 146 15.80 6.34 -18.02
N ASP A 147 15.51 6.74 -19.26
CA ASP A 147 15.50 5.82 -20.39
C ASP A 147 16.96 5.61 -20.82
N SER A 148 17.40 4.35 -20.79
CA SER A 148 18.73 3.97 -21.27
C SER A 148 18.61 2.93 -22.36
N ASP A 149 19.45 3.05 -23.38
CA ASP A 149 19.59 2.04 -24.45
C ASP A 149 20.17 0.71 -23.93
N LEU A 150 20.77 0.70 -22.74
CA LEU A 150 21.27 -0.50 -22.07
C LEU A 150 20.25 -1.00 -21.03
N PRO A 151 20.02 -2.33 -20.93
CA PRO A 151 19.16 -2.88 -19.89
C PRO A 151 19.70 -2.51 -18.50
N HIS A 152 18.91 -1.77 -17.74
CA HIS A 152 19.15 -1.47 -16.34
C HIS A 152 18.17 -2.24 -15.46
N HIS A 153 18.72 -3.00 -14.52
CA HIS A 153 17.93 -3.76 -13.57
C HIS A 153 17.98 -3.07 -12.21
N ILE A 154 16.96 -2.24 -11.95
CA ILE A 154 16.81 -1.52 -10.69
C ILE A 154 15.82 -2.27 -9.81
N PHE A 155 16.35 -2.90 -8.76
CA PHE A 155 15.54 -3.69 -7.83
C PHE A 155 14.58 -2.81 -7.02
N ARG A 156 15.09 -1.70 -6.46
CA ARG A 156 14.31 -0.67 -5.77
C ARG A 156 14.76 0.72 -6.21
N ALA A 157 13.81 1.60 -6.51
CA ALA A 157 14.11 2.98 -6.84
C ALA A 157 13.05 3.93 -6.29
N TYR A 158 13.44 5.19 -6.10
CA TYR A 158 12.49 6.28 -5.94
C TYR A 158 12.90 7.46 -6.81
N TYR A 159 11.92 7.95 -7.58
CA TYR A 159 12.05 9.09 -8.46
C TYR A 159 11.40 10.30 -7.77
N TRP A 160 12.22 11.15 -7.15
CA TRP A 160 11.75 12.11 -6.15
C TRP A 160 11.04 13.33 -6.75
N LYS A 161 11.24 13.66 -8.03
CA LYS A 161 10.48 14.74 -8.67
C LYS A 161 9.06 14.31 -9.03
N GLU A 162 8.89 13.05 -9.45
CA GLU A 162 7.59 12.49 -9.84
C GLU A 162 6.86 11.83 -8.66
N GLY A 163 7.56 11.57 -7.55
CA GLY A 163 6.98 10.85 -6.41
C GLY A 163 6.70 9.37 -6.71
N ILE A 164 7.49 8.76 -7.59
CA ILE A 164 7.29 7.38 -8.06
C ILE A 164 8.25 6.45 -7.33
N PHE A 165 7.69 5.46 -6.63
CA PHE A 165 8.45 4.34 -6.07
C PHE A 165 8.43 3.16 -7.03
N GLN A 166 9.60 2.59 -7.30
CA GLN A 166 9.77 1.40 -8.11
C GLN A 166 10.27 0.23 -7.28
N VAL A 167 9.66 -0.94 -7.45
CA VAL A 167 10.14 -2.20 -6.86
C VAL A 167 9.82 -3.36 -7.79
N LEU A 168 10.81 -4.23 -8.04
CA LEU A 168 10.66 -5.40 -8.94
C LEU A 168 10.06 -5.02 -10.32
N GLY A 169 10.46 -3.87 -10.87
CA GLY A 169 9.98 -3.36 -12.15
C GLY A 169 8.61 -2.67 -12.14
N GLU A 170 7.84 -2.76 -11.05
CA GLU A 170 6.56 -2.03 -10.91
C GLU A 170 6.78 -0.63 -10.41
N ARG A 171 5.94 0.31 -10.86
CA ARG A 171 5.97 1.71 -10.44
C ARG A 171 4.66 2.10 -9.75
N TYR A 172 4.80 2.82 -8.64
CA TYR A 172 3.70 3.31 -7.83
C TYR A 172 3.86 4.81 -7.61
N GLU A 173 2.85 5.59 -7.98
CA GLU A 173 2.73 6.97 -7.52
C GLU A 173 2.36 6.93 -6.03
N ILE A 174 3.24 7.48 -5.19
CA ILE A 174 3.12 7.36 -3.74
C ILE A 174 2.04 8.30 -3.20
N GLN A 175 1.98 9.54 -3.69
CA GLN A 175 1.09 10.56 -3.13
C GLN A 175 -0.40 10.13 -3.13
N PRO A 176 -0.98 9.62 -4.24
CA PRO A 176 -2.38 9.19 -4.23
C PRO A 176 -2.66 8.06 -3.22
N ILE A 177 -1.69 7.17 -3.00
CA ILE A 177 -1.80 6.09 -2.01
C ILE A 177 -1.81 6.69 -0.59
N VAL A 178 -0.88 7.60 -0.29
CA VAL A 178 -0.77 8.26 1.02
C VAL A 178 -2.03 9.07 1.33
N ASP A 179 -2.54 9.83 0.36
CA ASP A 179 -3.76 10.64 0.54
C ASP A 179 -4.97 9.77 0.91
N GLU A 180 -5.14 8.64 0.24
CA GLU A 180 -6.24 7.72 0.52
C GLU A 180 -6.05 6.98 1.85
N VAL A 181 -4.81 6.61 2.22
CA VAL A 181 -4.48 6.05 3.54
C VAL A 181 -4.79 7.05 4.65
N ALA A 182 -4.41 8.31 4.49
CA ALA A 182 -4.69 9.38 5.46
C ALA A 182 -6.20 9.59 5.61
N ARG A 183 -6.95 9.61 4.50
CA ARG A 183 -8.42 9.70 4.53
C ARG A 183 -9.06 8.55 5.30
N VAL A 184 -8.61 7.32 5.06
CA VAL A 184 -9.07 6.13 5.79
C VAL A 184 -8.68 6.22 7.28
N HIS A 185 -7.46 6.67 7.58
CA HIS A 185 -6.99 6.87 8.94
C HIS A 185 -7.88 7.85 9.72
N ASP A 186 -8.22 8.99 9.15
CA ASP A 186 -9.08 10.00 9.78
C ASP A 186 -10.47 9.44 10.12
N LEU A 187 -11.02 8.59 9.25
CA LEU A 187 -12.29 7.90 9.53
C LEU A 187 -12.13 6.89 10.67
N LEU A 188 -11.06 6.11 10.67
CA LEU A 188 -10.78 5.13 11.73
C LEU A 188 -10.63 5.80 13.09
N VAL A 189 -9.90 6.92 13.17
CA VAL A 189 -9.74 7.69 14.42
C VAL A 189 -11.09 8.21 14.92
N LYS A 190 -11.99 8.65 14.02
CA LYS A 190 -13.36 9.05 14.38
C LYS A 190 -14.16 7.87 14.93
N PHE A 191 -14.13 6.72 14.25
CA PHE A 191 -14.86 5.52 14.67
C PHE A 191 -14.37 4.98 16.02
N ASP A 192 -13.05 4.99 16.25
CA ASP A 192 -12.46 4.56 17.51
C ASP A 192 -12.90 5.46 18.67
N ARG A 193 -12.85 6.78 18.48
CA ARG A 193 -13.32 7.77 19.46
C ARG A 193 -14.83 7.68 19.73
N ASN A 194 -15.61 7.19 18.77
CA ASN A 194 -17.05 6.98 18.88
C ASN A 194 -17.43 5.61 19.48
N GLY A 195 -16.52 4.96 20.22
CA GLY A 195 -16.79 3.70 20.91
C GLY A 195 -16.46 2.46 20.07
N GLY A 196 -15.63 2.60 19.04
CA GLY A 196 -15.18 1.49 18.21
C GLY A 196 -16.28 0.95 17.29
N VAL A 197 -17.12 1.84 16.75
CA VAL A 197 -18.23 1.48 15.85
C VAL A 197 -18.17 2.29 14.56
N PHE A 198 -18.62 1.71 13.46
CA PHE A 198 -18.63 2.33 12.12
C PHE A 198 -19.72 3.39 11.91
N ARG A 199 -20.19 4.03 12.98
CA ARG A 199 -21.24 5.05 12.94
C ARG A 199 -20.64 6.42 13.23
N SER A 200 -20.88 7.36 12.32
CA SER A 200 -20.64 8.80 12.52
C SER A 200 -21.80 9.46 13.21
#